data_AF-A0A7X6P6P3-F1
#
_entry.id   AF-A0A7X6P6P3-F1
#
_cell.length_a   1.000
_cell.length_b   1.000
_cell.length_c   1.000
_cell.angle_alpha   90.00
_cell.angle_beta   90.00
_cell.angle_gamma   90.00
#
_symmetry.space_group_name_H-M   'P 1'
#
loop_
_entity.id
_entity.type
_entity.pdbx_description
1 polymer ?
#
loop_
_entity_poly.entity_id
_entity_poly.type
_entity_poly.pdbx_seq_one_letter_code
_entity_poly.pdbx_strand_id
1 'polypeptide(L)'
;MPCQDGYYRHPDTRRCRKVEYPSEPKACKSGYERNPETGRCRKIQTPSVPKPCSPGYYRHPETGRCRKIESVSQITPCKPGQYRNPATGRCKKIESDSGSKLKPCAPGQERNPETNRCRKIKKGISKPGFKAEEVVASADAVAS
;
A
#
# COMPACT_ATOMS: atom_id res chain seq x y z
N MET A 1 3.43 53.60 67.63
CA MET A 1 2.31 52.73 67.25
C MET A 1 2.87 51.38 66.82
N PRO A 2 2.54 50.28 67.51
CA PRO A 2 2.86 48.94 67.03
C PRO A 2 2.15 48.67 65.70
N CYS A 3 2.73 47.82 64.86
CA CYS A 3 2.06 47.39 63.63
C CYS A 3 0.84 46.53 63.97
N GLN A 4 -0.16 46.55 63.09
CA GLN A 4 -1.36 45.74 63.19
C GLN A 4 -1.04 44.25 63.03
N ASP A 5 -1.89 43.36 63.56
CA ASP A 5 -1.68 41.91 63.45
C ASP A 5 -1.54 41.46 61.99
N GLY A 6 -0.57 40.57 61.74
CA GLY A 6 -0.20 40.14 60.39
C GLY A 6 0.70 41.12 59.62
N TYR A 7 1.23 42.16 60.29
CA TYR A 7 2.24 43.07 59.73
C TYR A 7 3.46 43.16 60.64
N TYR A 8 4.66 43.14 60.05
CA TYR A 8 5.93 43.35 60.77
C TYR A 8 6.50 44.74 60.46
N ARG A 9 7.26 45.30 61.40
CA ARG A 9 7.92 46.59 61.18
C ARG A 9 9.22 46.38 60.40
N HIS A 10 9.29 46.96 59.20
CA HIS A 10 10.49 46.87 58.36
C HIS A 10 11.65 47.61 59.03
N PRO A 11 12.86 47.01 59.13
CA PRO A 11 13.98 47.60 59.85
C PRO A 11 14.44 48.94 59.24
N ASP A 12 14.55 49.00 57.91
CA ASP A 12 15.09 50.19 57.23
C ASP A 12 14.08 51.32 57.06
N THR A 13 12.86 50.99 56.63
CA THR A 13 11.84 52.01 56.30
C THR A 13 10.95 52.36 57.49
N ARG A 14 11.08 51.63 58.62
CA ARG A 14 10.23 51.74 59.82
C ARG A 14 8.72 51.63 59.54
N ARG A 15 8.34 51.19 58.35
CA ARG A 15 6.96 51.05 57.88
C ARG A 15 6.47 49.62 58.14
N CYS A 16 5.18 49.48 58.43
CA CYS A 16 4.56 48.17 58.58
C CYS A 16 4.43 47.49 57.21
N ARG A 17 4.96 46.27 57.08
CA ARG A 17 4.84 45.43 55.88
C ARG A 17 4.07 44.17 56.22
N LYS A 18 3.23 43.71 55.29
CA LYS A 18 2.38 42.54 55.46
C LYS A 18 3.25 41.28 55.57
N VAL A 19 2.94 40.42 56.53
CA VAL A 19 3.52 39.08 56.64
C VAL A 19 2.89 38.23 55.54
N GLU A 20 3.71 37.74 54.62
CA GLU A 20 3.30 36.76 53.62
C GLU A 20 3.46 35.37 54.23
N TYR A 21 2.34 34.72 54.53
CA TYR A 21 2.35 33.30 54.90
C TYR A 21 2.43 32.48 53.60
N PRO A 22 3.33 31.50 53.51
CA PRO A 22 3.34 30.60 52.37
C PRO A 22 2.00 29.86 52.32
N SER A 23 1.19 30.15 51.29
CA SER A 23 -0.07 29.44 51.09
C SER A 23 0.24 27.98 50.75
N GLU A 24 -0.30 27.04 51.52
CA GLU A 24 -0.11 25.63 51.24
C GLU A 24 -0.50 25.28 49.78
N PRO A 25 0.24 24.39 49.12
CA PRO A 25 -0.03 24.06 47.74
C PRO A 25 -1.41 23.41 47.61
N LYS A 26 -2.31 24.04 46.85
CA LYS A 26 -3.63 23.47 46.55
C LYS A 26 -3.48 22.05 45.99
N ALA A 27 -4.30 21.13 46.49
CA ALA A 27 -4.39 19.76 45.99
C ALA A 27 -4.85 19.74 44.52
N CYS A 28 -4.38 18.76 43.76
CA CYS A 28 -4.78 18.59 42.36
C CYS A 28 -6.20 18.01 42.25
N LYS A 29 -6.91 18.40 41.19
CA LYS A 29 -8.24 17.85 40.87
C LYS A 29 -8.13 16.35 40.55
N SER A 30 -9.22 15.60 40.75
CA SER A 30 -9.30 14.19 40.36
C SER A 30 -8.89 13.98 38.90
N GLY A 31 -8.03 12.97 38.65
CA GLY A 31 -7.44 12.70 37.34
C GLY A 31 -6.19 13.54 37.01
N TYR A 32 -5.69 14.35 37.95
CA TYR A 32 -4.44 15.12 37.83
C TYR A 32 -3.49 14.80 38.98
N GLU A 33 -2.19 14.77 38.68
CA GLU A 33 -1.09 14.58 39.64
C GLU A 33 -0.20 15.82 39.68
N ARG A 34 0.44 16.08 40.82
CA ARG A 34 1.38 17.19 40.97
C ARG A 34 2.71 16.82 40.31
N ASN A 35 3.13 17.59 39.32
CA ASN A 35 4.44 17.42 38.70
C ASN A 35 5.54 17.85 39.71
N PRO A 36 6.49 16.96 40.07
CA PRO A 36 7.55 17.30 41.02
C PRO A 36 8.50 18.40 40.52
N GLU A 37 8.69 18.53 39.21
CA GLU A 37 9.61 19.52 38.62
C GLU A 37 9.02 20.92 38.55
N THR A 38 7.72 21.02 38.21
CA THR A 38 7.07 22.32 37.95
C THR A 38 6.15 22.76 39.08
N GLY A 39 5.83 21.86 40.02
CA GLY A 39 4.86 22.10 41.09
C GLY A 39 3.42 22.34 40.58
N ARG A 40 3.14 22.12 39.29
CA ARG A 40 1.81 22.29 38.68
C ARG A 40 1.10 20.95 38.55
N CYS A 41 -0.23 20.98 38.61
CA CYS A 41 -1.04 19.79 38.36
C CYS A 41 -1.03 19.46 36.87
N ARG A 42 -0.67 18.21 36.52
CA ARG A 42 -0.73 17.66 35.16
C ARG A 42 -1.72 16.50 35.10
N LYS A 43 -2.29 16.25 33.93
CA LYS A 43 -3.27 15.17 33.74
C LYS A 43 -2.56 13.82 33.87
N ILE A 44 -3.15 12.89 34.61
CA ILE A 44 -2.64 11.51 34.70
C ILE A 44 -2.77 10.89 33.31
N GLN A 45 -1.64 10.46 32.72
CA GLN A 45 -1.66 9.73 31.46
C GLN A 45 -2.11 8.31 31.75
N THR A 46 -3.39 8.01 31.51
CA THR A 46 -3.85 6.63 31.50
C THR A 46 -3.35 5.96 30.22
N PRO A 47 -2.74 4.76 30.31
CA PRO A 47 -2.36 4.03 29.11
C PRO A 47 -3.64 3.75 28.31
N SER A 48 -3.71 4.29 27.09
CA SER A 48 -4.86 4.06 26.21
C SER A 48 -4.81 2.62 25.73
N VAL A 49 -5.59 1.73 26.34
CA VAL A 49 -5.75 0.37 25.83
C VAL A 49 -6.35 0.48 24.42
N PRO A 50 -5.68 -0.08 23.40
CA PRO A 50 -6.18 0.00 22.04
C PRO A 50 -7.52 -0.71 21.93
N LYS A 51 -8.49 -0.06 21.28
CA LYS A 51 -9.81 -0.64 21.01
C LYS A 51 -9.65 -1.94 20.17
N PRO A 52 -10.50 -2.96 20.43
CA PRO A 52 -10.53 -4.16 19.60
C PRO A 52 -10.97 -3.83 18.17
N CYS A 53 -10.54 -4.65 17.21
CA CYS A 53 -10.93 -4.51 15.81
C CYS A 53 -12.38 -4.98 15.57
N SER A 54 -13.04 -4.41 14.56
CA SER A 54 -14.37 -4.85 14.13
C SER A 54 -14.37 -6.30 13.64
N PRO A 55 -15.52 -7.01 13.69
CA PRO A 55 -15.64 -8.36 13.12
C PRO A 55 -15.18 -8.41 11.66
N GLY A 56 -14.40 -9.44 11.30
CA GLY A 56 -13.80 -9.55 9.97
C GLY A 56 -12.49 -8.76 9.80
N TYR A 57 -11.94 -8.18 10.87
CA TYR A 57 -10.64 -7.52 10.88
C TYR A 57 -9.73 -8.07 11.99
N TYR A 58 -8.44 -8.19 11.72
CA TYR A 58 -7.40 -8.57 12.69
C TYR A 58 -6.46 -7.39 12.98
N ARG A 59 -5.87 -7.36 14.18
CA ARG A 59 -4.87 -6.34 14.55
C ARG A 59 -3.51 -6.75 14.01
N HIS A 60 -2.92 -5.93 13.14
CA HIS A 60 -1.58 -6.17 12.62
C HIS A 60 -0.54 -5.98 13.73
N PRO A 61 0.34 -6.96 13.98
CA PRO A 61 1.28 -6.92 15.12
C PRO A 61 2.26 -5.75 15.02
N GLU A 62 2.77 -5.45 13.82
CA GLU A 62 3.79 -4.40 13.66
C GLU A 62 3.23 -2.98 13.64
N THR A 63 2.01 -2.79 13.12
CA THR A 63 1.46 -1.44 12.89
C THR A 63 0.39 -1.08 13.91
N GLY A 64 -0.12 -2.07 14.66
CA GLY A 64 -1.23 -1.89 15.58
C GLY A 64 -2.54 -1.45 14.90
N ARG A 65 -2.64 -1.54 13.57
CA ARG A 65 -3.84 -1.16 12.80
C ARG A 65 -4.68 -2.38 12.50
N CYS A 66 -6.00 -2.19 12.46
CA CYS A 66 -6.93 -3.23 12.03
C CYS A 66 -6.82 -3.43 10.52
N ARG A 67 -6.64 -4.68 10.08
CA ARG A 67 -6.61 -5.10 8.67
C ARG A 67 -7.73 -6.09 8.41
N LYS A 68 -8.28 -6.07 7.19
CA LYS A 68 -9.37 -6.96 6.80
C LYS A 68 -8.85 -8.40 6.72
N ILE A 69 -9.63 -9.34 7.22
CA ILE A 69 -9.39 -10.77 7.00
C ILE A 69 -9.79 -11.05 5.55
N GLU A 70 -8.83 -11.33 4.69
CA GLU A 70 -9.13 -11.75 3.32
C GLU A 70 -9.80 -13.12 3.36
N SER A 71 -11.08 -13.15 2.99
CA SER A 71 -11.75 -14.41 2.70
C SER A 71 -11.06 -15.04 1.49
N VAL A 72 -10.52 -16.24 1.66
CA VAL A 72 -10.03 -17.06 0.54
C VAL A 72 -11.16 -17.16 -0.46
N SER A 73 -11.05 -16.41 -1.55
CA SER A 73 -12.07 -16.40 -2.60
C SER A 73 -11.99 -17.76 -3.25
N GLN A 74 -12.98 -18.62 -2.97
CA GLN A 74 -13.08 -19.94 -3.59
C GLN A 74 -13.00 -19.74 -5.10
N ILE A 75 -11.94 -20.28 -5.69
CA ILE A 75 -11.66 -20.02 -7.09
C ILE A 75 -12.74 -20.73 -7.90
N THR A 76 -13.54 -19.95 -8.62
CA THR A 76 -14.54 -20.48 -9.53
C THR A 76 -13.87 -21.39 -10.57
N PRO A 77 -14.34 -22.64 -10.74
CA PRO A 77 -13.79 -23.54 -11.75
C PRO A 77 -14.03 -22.99 -13.17
N CYS A 78 -13.15 -23.33 -14.11
CA CYS A 78 -13.29 -22.96 -15.51
C CYS A 78 -14.52 -23.65 -16.14
N LYS A 79 -15.15 -23.00 -17.11
CA LYS A 79 -16.27 -23.57 -17.88
C LYS A 79 -15.82 -24.86 -18.61
N PRO A 80 -16.74 -25.81 -18.90
CA PRO A 80 -16.43 -26.99 -19.70
C PRO A 80 -15.83 -26.59 -21.06
N GLY A 81 -14.74 -27.25 -21.46
CA GLY A 81 -13.96 -26.88 -22.66
C GLY A 81 -12.90 -25.79 -22.44
N GLN A 82 -12.63 -25.40 -21.19
CA GLN A 82 -11.56 -24.46 -20.83
C GLN A 82 -10.65 -25.03 -19.73
N TYR A 83 -9.35 -24.74 -19.81
CA TYR A 83 -8.35 -25.10 -18.79
C TYR A 83 -7.80 -23.85 -18.11
N ARG A 84 -7.32 -24.00 -16.87
CA ARG A 84 -6.76 -22.88 -16.11
C ARG A 84 -5.27 -22.74 -16.39
N ASN A 85 -4.86 -21.56 -16.84
CA ASN A 85 -3.45 -21.26 -17.04
C ASN A 85 -2.75 -21.11 -15.67
N PRO A 86 -1.75 -21.94 -15.32
CA PRO A 86 -1.05 -21.84 -14.04
C PRO A 86 -0.29 -20.51 -13.88
N ALA A 87 0.19 -19.92 -14.98
CA ALA A 87 0.96 -18.68 -14.94
C ALA A 87 0.10 -17.44 -14.72
N THR A 88 -1.13 -17.41 -15.26
CA THR A 88 -1.98 -16.21 -15.24
C THR A 88 -3.26 -16.38 -14.42
N GLY A 89 -3.55 -17.58 -13.93
CA GLY A 89 -4.76 -17.91 -13.17
C GLY A 89 -6.08 -17.80 -13.96
N ARG A 90 -6.04 -17.51 -15.27
CA ARG A 90 -7.20 -17.30 -16.15
C ARG A 90 -7.56 -18.58 -16.92
N CYS A 91 -8.84 -18.77 -17.19
CA CYS A 91 -9.33 -19.85 -18.05
C CYS A 91 -9.02 -19.57 -19.52
N LYS A 92 -8.48 -20.55 -20.23
CA LYS A 92 -8.21 -20.55 -21.67
C LYS A 92 -9.04 -21.65 -22.34
N LYS A 93 -9.51 -21.39 -23.56
CA LYS A 93 -10.19 -22.41 -24.37
C LYS A 93 -9.22 -23.52 -24.74
N ILE A 94 -9.69 -24.75 -24.70
CA ILE A 94 -9.00 -25.89 -25.30
C ILE A 94 -9.24 -25.73 -26.80
N GLU A 95 -8.23 -25.27 -27.54
CA GLU A 95 -8.32 -25.19 -29.00
C GLU A 95 -8.36 -26.62 -29.53
N SER A 96 -9.54 -27.08 -29.95
CA SER A 96 -9.63 -28.29 -30.77
C SER A 96 -8.83 -28.00 -32.03
N ASP A 97 -7.85 -28.85 -32.31
CA ASP A 97 -6.95 -28.86 -33.46
C ASP A 97 -7.73 -28.95 -34.79
N SER A 98 -8.49 -27.91 -35.08
CA SER A 98 -9.32 -27.74 -36.25
C SER A 98 -8.42 -27.03 -37.24
N GLY A 99 -7.66 -27.83 -37.99
CA GLY A 99 -6.78 -27.40 -39.06
C GLY A 99 -7.28 -26.12 -39.74
N SER A 100 -6.46 -25.08 -39.58
CA SER A 100 -6.68 -23.72 -40.04
C SER A 100 -7.05 -23.65 -41.53
N LYS A 101 -8.34 -23.60 -41.87
CA LYS A 101 -8.78 -22.99 -43.14
C LYS A 101 -8.88 -21.49 -42.93
N LEU A 102 -7.71 -20.83 -42.96
CA LEU A 102 -7.64 -19.38 -43.00
C LEU A 102 -8.46 -18.89 -44.20
N LYS A 103 -9.43 -18.01 -43.94
CA LYS A 103 -10.29 -17.47 -45.01
C LYS A 103 -9.43 -16.86 -46.12
N PRO A 104 -9.75 -17.08 -47.41
CA PRO A 104 -9.02 -16.45 -48.51
C PRO A 104 -9.04 -14.93 -48.37
N CYS A 105 -7.95 -14.27 -48.76
CA CYS A 105 -7.86 -12.80 -48.72
C CYS A 105 -8.76 -12.18 -49.80
N ALA A 106 -9.33 -11.01 -49.50
CA ALA A 106 -10.14 -10.24 -50.46
C ALA A 106 -9.32 -9.82 -51.70
N PRO A 107 -9.95 -9.59 -52.87
CA PRO A 107 -9.25 -9.14 -54.07
C PRO A 107 -8.45 -7.85 -53.79
N GLY A 108 -7.17 -7.84 -54.18
CA GLY A 108 -6.23 -6.74 -53.89
C GLY A 108 -5.52 -6.82 -52.54
N GLN A 109 -5.65 -7.94 -51.81
CA GLN A 109 -4.91 -8.22 -50.57
C GLN A 109 -4.11 -9.52 -50.67
N GLU A 110 -2.92 -9.53 -50.08
CA GLU A 110 -2.03 -10.69 -49.99
C GLU A 110 -1.92 -11.16 -48.54
N ARG A 111 -1.77 -12.48 -48.32
CA ARG A 111 -1.54 -13.06 -46.99
C ARG A 111 -0.09 -12.80 -46.57
N ASN A 112 0.10 -12.15 -45.42
CA ASN A 112 1.43 -12.00 -44.84
C ASN A 112 1.89 -13.34 -44.23
N PRO A 113 3.04 -13.92 -44.66
CA PRO A 113 3.55 -15.19 -44.13
C PRO A 113 3.93 -15.12 -42.64
N GLU A 114 4.35 -13.96 -42.15
CA GLU A 114 4.80 -13.79 -40.75
C GLU A 114 3.63 -13.69 -39.77
N THR A 115 2.54 -13.07 -40.18
CA THR A 115 1.41 -12.73 -39.28
C THR A 115 0.13 -13.49 -39.61
N ASN A 116 0.11 -14.27 -40.70
CA ASN A 116 -1.07 -14.98 -41.21
C ASN A 116 -2.32 -14.08 -41.37
N ARG A 117 -2.10 -12.78 -41.61
CA ARG A 117 -3.16 -11.78 -41.81
C ARG A 117 -3.10 -11.23 -43.24
N CYS A 118 -4.25 -10.92 -43.82
CA CYS A 118 -4.35 -10.27 -45.12
C CYS A 118 -3.92 -8.81 -45.03
N ARG A 119 -3.07 -8.35 -45.96
CA ARG A 119 -2.59 -6.97 -46.08
C ARG A 119 -2.90 -6.40 -47.46
N LYS A 120 -3.16 -5.10 -47.54
CA LYS A 120 -3.38 -4.40 -48.81
C LYS A 120 -2.07 -4.32 -49.60
N ILE A 121 -2.13 -4.70 -50.87
CA ILE A 121 -1.00 -4.56 -51.80
C ILE A 121 -0.90 -3.08 -52.18
N LYS A 122 -0.05 -2.31 -51.51
CA LYS A 122 0.29 -0.96 -51.99
C LYS A 122 1.17 -1.17 -53.23
N LYS A 123 0.73 -0.72 -54.41
CA LYS A 123 1.61 -0.49 -55.57
C LYS A 123 2.56 0.66 -55.23
N GLY A 124 3.54 0.37 -54.38
CA GLY A 124 4.60 1.27 -53.97
C GLY A 124 5.91 0.64 -54.42
N ILE A 125 6.47 1.22 -55.47
CA ILE A 125 7.86 1.18 -55.95
C ILE A 125 8.75 0.22 -55.15
N SER A 126 9.14 -0.85 -55.84
CA SER A 126 10.32 -1.64 -55.55
C SER A 126 11.49 -0.73 -55.17
N LYS A 127 11.91 -0.79 -53.91
CA LYS A 127 13.32 -0.56 -53.59
C LYS A 127 14.03 -1.89 -53.82
N PRO A 128 14.86 -2.03 -54.87
CA PRO A 128 15.77 -3.16 -54.95
C PRO A 128 16.91 -2.90 -53.97
N GLY A 129 17.29 -3.91 -53.21
CA GLY A 129 18.49 -3.83 -52.40
C GLY A 129 18.35 -4.46 -51.03
N PHE A 130 18.08 -5.75 -50.99
CA PHE A 130 18.85 -6.63 -50.11
C PHE A 130 19.00 -7.95 -50.86
N LYS A 131 20.23 -8.25 -51.26
CA LYS A 131 20.60 -9.52 -51.88
C LYS A 131 20.19 -10.63 -50.90
N ALA A 132 19.45 -11.62 -51.40
CA ALA A 132 19.41 -12.92 -50.77
C ALA A 132 20.80 -13.53 -50.92
N GLU A 133 21.50 -13.73 -49.81
CA GLU A 133 22.60 -14.69 -49.77
C GLU A 133 22.03 -15.97 -49.17
N GLU A 134 21.93 -16.95 -50.05
CA GLU A 134 21.57 -18.33 -49.79
C GLU A 134 22.68 -18.95 -48.93
N VAL A 135 22.37 -19.29 -47.67
CA VAL A 135 23.16 -20.27 -46.93
C VAL A 135 22.36 -21.55 -46.82
N VAL A 136 22.73 -22.43 -47.74
CA VAL A 136 22.44 -23.84 -47.84
C VAL A 136 22.37 -24.53 -46.48
N ALA A 137 21.37 -25.38 -46.34
CA ALA A 137 21.34 -26.43 -45.35
C ALA A 137 22.55 -27.35 -45.54
N SER A 138 23.31 -27.57 -44.48
CA SER A 138 24.09 -28.80 -44.32
C SER A 138 23.73 -29.42 -42.98
N ALA A 139 23.13 -30.60 -43.09
CA ALA A 139 22.99 -31.55 -42.02
C ALA A 139 24.31 -32.33 -41.89
N ASP A 140 24.82 -32.44 -40.67
CA ASP A 140 25.72 -33.51 -40.23
C ASP A 140 25.15 -33.98 -38.89
N ALA A 141 24.47 -35.12 -38.80
CA ALA A 141 24.99 -36.48 -38.81
C ALA A 141 25.84 -36.81 -37.56
N VAL A 142 25.16 -37.46 -36.59
CA VAL A 142 25.53 -38.66 -35.80
C VAL A 142 27.01 -39.02 -35.61
N ALA A 143 27.35 -39.37 -34.35
CA ALA A 143 28.32 -40.35 -33.83
C ALA A 143 29.21 -39.71 -32.75
N SER A 144 29.54 -40.30 -31.59
CA SER A 144 29.32 -41.62 -30.99
C SER A 144 29.53 -41.46 -29.48
#